data_AF-A0A959NPG9-F1
#
_entry.id   AF-A0A959NPG9-F1
#
_cell.length_a   1.000
_cell.length_b   1.000
_cell.length_c   1.000
_cell.angle_alpha   90.00
_cell.angle_beta   90.00
_cell.angle_gamma   90.00
#
_symmetry.space_group_name_H-M   'P 1'
#
loop_
_entity.id
_entity.type
_entity.pdbx_description
1 polymer ?
#
loop_
_entity_poly.entity_id
_entity_poly.type
_entity_poly.pdbx_seq_one_letter_code
_entity_poly.pdbx_strand_id
1 'polypeptide(L)'
;MKKTVILGFLLALILIPNTINAQKIGDIWKKVKKETVEGVNEVLKKKDSKNKKENPISKKEDNKEQNNSEHQIEFNENDFIVFKAPNEDFVSINLQKHKGLPRIGDIDSYGSKTSYSGSRNNELYELITKLDKDQSLFFRMIRTKYMTPYLKDIDRKILYKASYSMGEPNRDYKLFQSKLQFYLESLCFSLMTQNGKDLYFKNPNGYSNSLKWGGNGDEFAKTEAYRKFASTDLDPLIKWSEGFFINNSLEFYFVNSLSLGDYDYEKQSYELISGSVFQPQNISLSVSHAGDLKFPFGTYAAQNEFEYNINDEIFSNYKRGLLIKMDVEKAKQLKEKLVDYSKSPRSNGKAVFLVRKVKMETVKKRRTLNSQNGSEQYQEQEFSYSFSEPYAEIYADEALTDKIGTIQIFKN
;
A
#
# COMPACT_ATOMS: atom_id res chain seq x y z
N MET A 1 37.13 5.75 15.64
CA MET A 1 37.56 6.02 14.25
C MET A 1 36.75 5.32 13.15
N LYS A 2 35.90 4.31 13.41
CA LYS A 2 35.13 3.60 12.35
C LYS A 2 33.89 4.33 11.80
N LYS A 3 33.33 5.30 12.52
CA LYS A 3 32.11 6.04 12.09
C LYS A 3 32.37 7.08 10.98
N THR A 4 33.60 7.57 10.84
CA THR A 4 33.95 8.63 9.87
C THR A 4 34.18 8.08 8.45
N VAL A 5 34.54 6.80 8.32
CA VAL A 5 34.80 6.15 7.01
C VAL A 5 33.50 5.85 6.25
N ILE A 6 32.39 5.58 6.96
CA ILE A 6 31.09 5.26 6.37
C ILE A 6 30.42 6.51 5.76
N LEU A 7 30.57 7.67 6.41
CA LEU A 7 30.02 8.93 5.90
C LEU A 7 30.77 9.43 4.65
N GLY A 8 32.08 9.18 4.57
CA GLY A 8 32.91 9.51 3.40
C GLY A 8 32.55 8.69 2.16
N PHE A 9 32.17 7.41 2.31
CA PHE A 9 31.76 6.55 1.19
C PHE A 9 30.38 6.92 0.62
N LEU A 10 29.46 7.41 1.47
CA LEU A 10 28.12 7.85 1.06
C LEU A 10 28.15 9.17 0.27
N LEU A 11 29.09 10.07 0.59
CA LEU A 11 29.29 11.33 -0.14
C LEU A 11 29.98 11.13 -1.51
N ALA A 12 30.83 10.12 -1.65
CA ALA A 12 31.51 9.81 -2.91
C ALA A 12 30.58 9.24 -4.00
N LEU A 13 29.42 8.67 -3.63
CA LEU A 13 28.43 8.13 -4.58
C LEU A 13 27.59 9.20 -5.28
N ILE A 14 27.56 10.43 -4.76
CA ILE A 14 26.74 11.53 -5.31
C ILE A 14 27.45 12.25 -6.47
N LEU A 15 28.74 11.97 -6.72
CA LEU A 15 29.57 12.71 -7.68
C LEU A 15 30.06 11.87 -8.88
N ILE A 16 29.54 10.68 -9.13
CA ILE A 16 29.99 9.84 -10.25
C ILE A 16 29.03 10.00 -11.46
N PRO A 17 29.52 10.32 -12.68
CA PRO A 17 28.70 10.41 -13.88
C PRO A 17 27.99 9.10 -14.22
N ASN A 18 26.79 9.22 -14.81
CA ASN A 18 25.82 8.16 -15.15
C ASN A 18 26.28 7.12 -16.20
N THR A 19 27.43 6.48 -16.03
CA THR A 19 27.86 5.35 -16.87
C THR A 19 28.60 4.29 -16.04
N ILE A 20 27.92 3.65 -15.09
CA ILE A 20 28.45 2.43 -14.45
C ILE A 20 27.45 1.28 -14.64
N ASN A 21 27.98 0.21 -15.23
CA ASN A 21 27.33 -1.05 -15.59
C ASN A 21 26.67 -1.74 -14.37
N ALA A 22 25.44 -2.22 -14.54
CA ALA A 22 24.55 -2.75 -13.49
C ALA A 22 25.16 -3.89 -12.64
N GLN A 23 26.14 -4.63 -13.18
CA GLN A 23 26.87 -5.66 -12.43
C GLN A 23 27.67 -5.11 -11.25
N LYS A 24 28.28 -3.92 -11.36
CA LYS A 24 29.09 -3.33 -10.26
C LYS A 24 28.23 -2.85 -9.08
N ILE A 25 26.98 -2.49 -9.32
CA ILE A 25 26.02 -2.10 -8.26
C ILE A 25 25.58 -3.34 -7.46
N GLY A 26 25.41 -4.49 -8.13
CA GLY A 26 25.08 -5.75 -7.47
C GLY A 26 26.12 -6.20 -6.44
N ASP A 27 27.41 -6.00 -6.72
CA ASP A 27 28.49 -6.39 -5.82
C ASP A 27 28.62 -5.47 -4.60
N ILE A 28 28.30 -4.18 -4.75
CA ILE A 28 28.24 -3.21 -3.65
C ILE A 28 27.11 -3.58 -2.67
N TRP A 29 25.92 -3.96 -3.18
CA TRP A 29 24.80 -4.39 -2.34
C TRP A 29 25.06 -5.68 -1.59
N LYS A 30 25.78 -6.63 -2.19
CA LYS A 30 26.20 -7.87 -1.51
C LYS A 30 27.17 -7.59 -0.35
N LYS A 31 28.08 -6.64 -0.52
CA LYS A 31 29.07 -6.28 0.51
C LYS A 31 28.43 -5.57 1.71
N VAL A 32 27.48 -4.66 1.46
CA VAL A 32 26.71 -3.96 2.51
C VAL A 32 25.84 -4.94 3.32
N LYS A 33 25.20 -5.92 2.67
CA LYS A 33 24.42 -6.96 3.38
C LYS A 33 25.29 -7.79 4.31
N LYS A 34 26.50 -8.16 3.88
CA LYS A 34 27.40 -9.00 4.68
C LYS A 34 27.89 -8.30 5.95
N GLU A 35 28.28 -7.03 5.86
CA GLU A 35 28.77 -6.25 7.01
C GLU A 35 27.64 -5.88 8.00
N THR A 36 26.39 -5.76 7.53
CA THR A 36 25.23 -5.46 8.39
C THR A 36 24.78 -6.68 9.21
N VAL A 37 24.85 -7.88 8.64
CA VAL A 37 24.48 -9.13 9.32
C VAL A 37 25.50 -9.50 10.41
N GLU A 38 26.79 -9.24 10.18
CA GLU A 38 27.85 -9.49 11.18
C GLU A 38 27.76 -8.52 12.36
N GLY A 39 27.38 -7.25 12.13
CA GLY A 39 27.22 -6.25 13.21
C GLY A 39 26.01 -6.48 14.12
N VAL A 40 24.94 -7.13 13.63
CA VAL A 40 23.73 -7.42 14.41
C VAL A 40 23.91 -8.66 15.30
N ASN A 41 24.63 -9.67 14.82
CA ASN A 41 24.90 -10.89 15.58
C ASN A 41 25.84 -10.67 16.79
N GLU A 42 26.70 -9.65 16.75
CA GLU A 42 27.56 -9.28 17.89
C GLU A 42 26.80 -8.60 19.03
N VAL A 43 25.67 -7.94 18.74
CA VAL A 43 24.84 -7.26 19.73
C VAL A 43 23.88 -8.22 20.43
N LEU A 44 23.42 -9.27 19.75
CA LEU A 44 22.49 -10.26 20.31
C LEU A 44 23.16 -11.24 21.28
N LYS A 45 24.45 -11.57 21.12
CA LYS A 45 25.17 -12.47 22.04
C LYS A 45 25.42 -11.89 23.45
N LYS A 46 25.15 -10.60 23.69
CA LYS A 46 25.37 -9.97 25.01
C LYS A 46 24.13 -9.91 25.92
N LYS A 47 22.94 -10.34 25.45
CA LYS A 47 21.71 -10.24 26.25
C LYS A 47 21.25 -11.53 26.93
N ASP A 48 21.75 -12.70 26.53
CA ASP A 48 21.33 -13.98 27.11
C ASP A 48 22.30 -14.50 28.17
N SER A 49 22.35 -13.82 29.32
CA SER A 49 22.85 -14.43 30.56
C SER A 49 22.37 -13.65 31.79
N LYS A 50 21.15 -13.94 32.25
CA LYS A 50 20.77 -13.91 33.68
C LYS A 50 19.33 -14.36 33.91
N ASN A 51 19.19 -15.62 34.33
CA ASN A 51 18.49 -16.07 35.53
C ASN A 51 17.72 -17.38 35.29
N LYS A 52 18.31 -18.45 35.81
CA LYS A 52 17.70 -19.75 36.07
C LYS A 52 17.55 -19.86 37.60
N LYS A 53 16.35 -20.18 38.09
CA LYS A 53 16.16 -20.87 39.37
C LYS A 53 14.99 -21.85 39.25
N GLU A 54 15.33 -23.12 39.43
CA GLU A 54 14.49 -24.28 39.76
C GLU A 54 13.94 -24.09 41.21
N ASN A 55 12.88 -24.72 41.75
CA ASN A 55 12.42 -26.12 41.71
C ASN A 55 11.07 -26.21 42.55
N PRO A 56 10.45 -27.36 42.92
CA PRO A 56 9.39 -28.06 42.14
C PRO A 56 8.16 -28.59 42.95
N ILE A 57 7.30 -29.37 42.27
CA ILE A 57 6.43 -30.50 42.72
C ILE A 57 4.91 -30.28 43.02
N SER A 58 4.12 -30.85 42.08
CA SER A 58 2.96 -31.77 42.21
C SER A 58 1.62 -31.32 42.81
N LYS A 59 0.55 -31.42 42.00
CA LYS A 59 -0.47 -32.49 42.11
C LYS A 59 -1.30 -32.62 40.83
N LYS A 60 -1.62 -33.88 40.50
CA LYS A 60 -2.49 -34.33 39.41
C LYS A 60 -3.94 -33.97 39.70
N GLU A 61 -4.68 -33.56 38.68
CA GLU A 61 -6.10 -33.91 38.53
C GLU A 61 -6.49 -33.86 37.06
N ASP A 62 -7.10 -34.96 36.60
CA ASP A 62 -7.59 -35.19 35.25
C ASP A 62 -8.74 -34.23 34.94
N ASN A 63 -8.60 -33.43 33.87
CA ASN A 63 -9.75 -32.88 33.17
C ASN A 63 -9.44 -32.76 31.67
N LYS A 64 -10.40 -33.20 30.86
CA LYS A 64 -10.39 -33.17 29.40
C LYS A 64 -10.17 -31.73 28.91
N GLU A 65 -8.94 -31.42 28.53
CA GLU A 65 -8.61 -30.18 27.85
C GLU A 65 -8.81 -30.37 26.34
N GLN A 66 -9.80 -29.65 25.80
CA GLN A 66 -9.93 -29.43 24.37
C GLN A 66 -8.60 -28.87 23.85
N ASN A 67 -8.04 -29.52 22.83
CA ASN A 67 -6.92 -29.01 22.04
C ASN A 67 -7.32 -27.68 21.36
N ASN A 68 -7.28 -26.58 22.10
CA ASN A 68 -7.04 -25.26 21.55
C ASN A 68 -5.53 -25.15 21.37
N SER A 69 -5.00 -25.72 20.30
CA SER A 69 -3.70 -25.30 19.81
C SER A 69 -3.86 -23.86 19.33
N GLU A 70 -3.50 -22.89 20.17
CA GLU A 70 -3.13 -21.55 19.71
C GLU A 70 -2.05 -21.74 18.66
N HIS A 71 -2.44 -21.72 17.38
CA HIS A 71 -1.49 -21.57 16.29
C HIS A 71 -0.83 -20.21 16.51
N GLN A 72 0.38 -20.23 17.05
CA GLN A 72 1.26 -19.07 17.00
C GLN A 72 1.52 -18.79 15.53
N ILE A 73 0.93 -17.72 15.02
CA ILE A 73 1.16 -17.25 13.66
C ILE A 73 2.59 -16.71 13.63
N GLU A 74 3.48 -17.42 12.95
CA GLU A 74 4.88 -17.03 12.84
C GLU A 74 5.02 -16.03 11.69
N PHE A 75 5.18 -14.74 12.04
CA PHE A 75 5.39 -13.68 11.06
C PHE A 75 6.81 -13.74 10.51
N ASN A 76 6.93 -13.86 9.19
CA ASN A 76 8.22 -13.80 8.52
C ASN A 76 8.48 -12.38 8.02
N GLU A 77 9.46 -11.68 8.60
CA GLU A 77 9.88 -10.35 8.11
C GLU A 77 10.30 -10.39 6.62
N ASN A 78 10.66 -11.57 6.11
CA ASN A 78 10.94 -11.76 4.70
C ASN A 78 9.70 -11.69 3.80
N ASP A 79 8.48 -11.54 4.31
CA ASP A 79 7.28 -11.43 3.48
C ASP A 79 7.00 -10.00 3.01
N PHE A 80 7.77 -9.03 3.53
CA PHE A 80 7.50 -7.62 3.31
C PHE A 80 8.59 -6.91 2.50
N ILE A 81 8.17 -5.85 1.81
CA ILE A 81 9.00 -4.74 1.33
C ILE A 81 8.73 -3.58 2.28
N VAL A 82 9.78 -3.15 2.98
CA VAL A 82 9.68 -2.14 4.04
C VAL A 82 10.24 -0.80 3.55
N PHE A 83 9.38 0.21 3.51
CA PHE A 83 9.76 1.60 3.33
C PHE A 83 9.96 2.23 4.70
N LYS A 84 11.23 2.30 5.13
CA LYS A 84 11.59 2.83 6.45
C LYS A 84 11.19 4.30 6.58
N ALA A 85 10.53 4.62 7.69
CA ALA A 85 10.18 5.99 8.04
C ALA A 85 11.40 6.93 8.10
N PRO A 86 11.22 8.24 7.82
CA PRO A 86 12.31 9.20 7.83
C PRO A 86 12.80 9.55 9.24
N ASN A 87 11.96 9.39 10.26
CA ASN A 87 12.29 9.55 11.68
C ASN A 87 11.22 8.83 12.56
N GLU A 88 11.29 9.01 13.88
CA GLU A 88 10.40 8.35 14.86
C GLU A 88 8.96 8.88 14.90
N ASP A 89 8.68 10.02 14.26
CA ASP A 89 7.34 10.60 14.21
C ASP A 89 6.46 9.93 13.15
N PHE A 90 7.04 9.14 12.24
CA PHE A 90 6.34 8.45 11.15
C PHE A 90 6.38 6.93 11.29
N VAL A 91 5.31 6.26 10.88
CA VAL A 91 5.25 4.80 10.76
C VAL A 91 5.96 4.36 9.48
N SER A 92 6.68 3.23 9.54
CA SER A 92 7.19 2.59 8.32
C SER A 92 6.05 1.91 7.56
N ILE A 93 6.10 1.97 6.24
CA ILE A 93 5.10 1.36 5.35
C ILE A 93 5.59 -0.02 4.93
N ASN A 94 4.77 -1.05 5.13
CA ASN A 94 5.11 -2.43 4.84
C ASN A 94 4.13 -2.95 3.79
N LEU A 95 4.67 -3.34 2.63
CA LEU A 95 3.90 -4.02 1.60
C LEU A 95 4.23 -5.49 1.64
N GLN A 96 3.22 -6.35 1.63
CA GLN A 96 3.46 -7.76 1.34
C GLN A 96 4.10 -7.91 -0.04
N LYS A 97 4.82 -9.00 -0.25
CA LYS A 97 5.42 -9.30 -1.54
C LYS A 97 5.06 -10.70 -2.02
N HIS A 98 4.94 -10.85 -3.32
CA HIS A 98 4.79 -12.13 -3.99
C HIS A 98 5.88 -12.24 -5.05
N LYS A 99 6.63 -13.35 -5.06
CA LYS A 99 7.77 -13.58 -5.98
C LYS A 99 8.75 -12.38 -6.05
N GLY A 100 8.97 -11.73 -4.90
CA GLY A 100 9.92 -10.61 -4.75
C GLY A 100 9.40 -9.23 -5.19
N LEU A 101 8.18 -9.13 -5.75
CA LEU A 101 7.55 -7.87 -6.11
C LEU A 101 6.43 -7.51 -5.11
N PRO A 102 6.08 -6.23 -4.93
CA PRO A 102 4.96 -5.82 -4.09
C PRO A 102 3.68 -6.58 -4.47
N ARG A 103 2.92 -6.98 -3.45
CA ARG A 103 1.57 -7.51 -3.54
C ARG A 103 0.59 -6.37 -3.25
N ILE A 104 -0.31 -6.11 -4.17
CA ILE A 104 -1.29 -5.01 -4.11
C ILE A 104 -2.69 -5.60 -4.32
N GLY A 105 -3.70 -5.02 -3.66
CA GLY A 105 -5.06 -5.55 -3.64
C GLY A 105 -5.28 -6.40 -2.39
N ASP A 106 -5.84 -7.59 -2.54
CA ASP A 106 -6.12 -8.47 -1.42
C ASP A 106 -4.82 -8.93 -0.74
N ILE A 107 -4.76 -8.78 0.59
CA ILE A 107 -3.64 -9.18 1.45
C ILE A 107 -3.78 -10.62 1.94
N ASP A 108 -2.66 -11.24 2.31
CA ASP A 108 -2.66 -12.48 3.09
C ASP A 108 -3.11 -12.15 4.51
N SER A 109 -4.23 -12.73 4.95
CA SER A 109 -4.74 -12.58 6.30
C SER A 109 -4.13 -13.61 7.28
N TYR A 110 -3.19 -14.43 6.83
CA TYR A 110 -2.51 -15.46 7.62
C TYR A 110 -3.49 -16.44 8.29
N GLY A 111 -4.53 -16.83 7.56
CA GLY A 111 -5.57 -17.76 8.01
C GLY A 111 -6.60 -17.13 8.96
N SER A 112 -6.66 -15.80 9.07
CA SER A 112 -7.62 -15.10 9.91
C SER A 112 -9.05 -15.29 9.40
N LYS A 113 -9.78 -16.23 9.99
CA LYS A 113 -11.23 -16.37 9.79
C LYS A 113 -11.95 -15.29 10.59
N THR A 114 -11.82 -14.01 10.21
CA THR A 114 -12.58 -12.94 10.88
C THR A 114 -14.06 -13.05 10.54
N SER A 115 -14.78 -13.85 11.30
CA SER A 115 -16.21 -13.62 11.49
C SER A 115 -16.30 -12.31 12.27
N TYR A 116 -16.93 -11.29 11.70
CA TYR A 116 -17.03 -9.94 12.27
C TYR A 116 -17.68 -9.88 13.68
N SER A 117 -18.16 -11.01 14.22
CA SER A 117 -19.13 -11.06 15.31
C SER A 117 -18.74 -11.86 16.57
N GLY A 118 -17.51 -12.36 16.75
CA GLY A 118 -17.21 -12.97 18.05
C GLY A 118 -15.78 -13.45 18.23
N SER A 119 -15.13 -13.02 19.31
CA SER A 119 -13.80 -13.44 19.78
C SER A 119 -12.65 -13.08 18.82
N ARG A 120 -12.27 -11.80 18.82
CA ARG A 120 -11.10 -11.30 18.07
C ARG A 120 -9.80 -11.77 18.71
N ASN A 121 -8.94 -12.43 17.94
CA ASN A 121 -7.51 -12.23 18.14
C ASN A 121 -7.22 -10.78 17.67
N ASN A 122 -7.20 -9.84 18.61
CA ASN A 122 -7.08 -8.40 18.32
C ASN A 122 -5.80 -8.10 17.53
N GLU A 123 -4.70 -8.80 17.79
CA GLU A 123 -3.40 -8.56 17.17
C GLU A 123 -3.43 -8.82 15.66
N LEU A 124 -4.06 -9.94 15.24
CA LEU A 124 -4.15 -10.30 13.83
C LEU A 124 -5.08 -9.35 13.05
N TYR A 125 -6.20 -8.95 13.66
CA TYR A 125 -7.09 -7.95 13.08
C TYR A 125 -6.39 -6.59 12.93
N GLU A 126 -5.64 -6.16 13.95
CA GLU A 126 -4.86 -4.93 13.91
C GLU A 126 -3.79 -4.97 12.83
N LEU A 127 -3.10 -6.11 12.66
CA LEU A 127 -2.14 -6.30 11.59
C LEU A 127 -2.79 -6.20 10.20
N ILE A 128 -3.87 -6.93 9.95
CA ILE A 128 -4.58 -6.91 8.66
C ILE A 128 -5.04 -5.48 8.34
N THR A 129 -5.62 -4.80 9.33
CA THR A 129 -6.04 -3.39 9.20
C THR A 129 -4.84 -2.48 8.91
N LYS A 130 -3.69 -2.75 9.54
CA LYS A 130 -2.45 -2.01 9.29
C LYS A 130 -1.91 -2.27 7.87
N LEU A 131 -1.93 -3.50 7.38
CA LEU A 131 -1.42 -3.85 6.04
C LEU A 131 -2.27 -3.23 4.93
N ASP A 132 -3.59 -3.24 5.07
CA ASP A 132 -4.51 -2.54 4.18
C ASP A 132 -4.22 -1.03 4.16
N LYS A 133 -4.05 -0.45 5.36
CA LYS A 133 -3.66 0.96 5.51
C LYS A 133 -2.29 1.25 4.87
N ASP A 134 -1.30 0.38 5.04
CA ASP A 134 0.05 0.55 4.49
C ASP A 134 0.02 0.58 2.94
N GLN A 135 -0.82 -0.23 2.28
CA GLN A 135 -1.04 -0.12 0.84
C GLN A 135 -1.58 1.26 0.43
N SER A 136 -2.61 1.76 1.13
CA SER A 136 -3.15 3.10 0.87
C SER A 136 -2.09 4.20 1.07
N LEU A 137 -1.32 4.10 2.15
CA LEU A 137 -0.23 5.04 2.45
C LEU A 137 0.86 5.02 1.39
N PHE A 138 1.25 3.85 0.88
CA PHE A 138 2.22 3.71 -0.20
C PHE A 138 1.82 4.54 -1.42
N PHE A 139 0.58 4.40 -1.89
CA PHE A 139 0.07 5.16 -3.03
C PHE A 139 -0.02 6.67 -2.75
N ARG A 140 -0.35 7.07 -1.52
CA ARG A 140 -0.34 8.48 -1.12
C ARG A 140 1.08 9.07 -1.08
N MET A 141 2.10 8.28 -0.79
CA MET A 141 3.51 8.69 -0.88
C MET A 141 3.96 8.84 -2.33
N ILE A 142 3.51 7.98 -3.26
CA ILE A 142 3.71 8.21 -4.70
C ILE A 142 3.10 9.55 -5.12
N ARG A 143 1.87 9.85 -4.66
CA ARG A 143 1.25 11.16 -4.91
C ARG A 143 2.07 12.31 -4.31
N THR A 144 2.59 12.14 -3.08
CA THR A 144 3.43 13.15 -2.40
C THR A 144 4.65 13.50 -3.26
N LYS A 145 5.30 12.48 -3.83
CA LYS A 145 6.45 12.66 -4.74
C LYS A 145 6.12 13.63 -5.88
N TYR A 146 4.98 13.45 -6.54
CA TYR A 146 4.56 14.33 -7.62
C TYR A 146 4.03 15.68 -7.15
N MET A 147 3.59 15.78 -5.89
CA MET A 147 3.23 17.06 -5.28
C MET A 147 4.43 17.87 -4.80
N THR A 148 5.65 17.32 -4.85
CA THR A 148 6.89 17.96 -4.38
C THR A 148 7.08 19.41 -4.84
N PRO A 149 6.88 19.78 -6.13
CA PRO A 149 7.04 21.18 -6.55
C PRO A 149 6.12 22.13 -5.77
N TYR A 150 4.85 21.75 -5.60
CA TYR A 150 3.86 22.54 -4.87
C TYR A 150 4.11 22.56 -3.36
N LEU A 151 4.55 21.43 -2.80
CA LEU A 151 4.86 21.31 -1.38
C LEU A 151 6.14 22.09 -1.00
N LYS A 152 7.07 22.27 -1.94
CA LYS A 152 8.24 23.15 -1.74
C LYS A 152 7.85 24.62 -1.65
N ASP A 153 6.83 25.02 -2.41
CA ASP A 153 6.30 26.39 -2.46
C ASP A 153 5.18 26.65 -1.44
N ILE A 154 4.92 25.70 -0.53
CA ILE A 154 3.91 25.87 0.50
C ILE A 154 4.36 26.95 1.51
N ASP A 155 3.44 27.79 1.95
CA ASP A 155 3.75 28.78 2.99
C ASP A 155 3.91 28.07 4.33
N ARG A 156 5.14 28.02 4.82
CA ARG A 156 5.50 27.34 6.08
C ARG A 156 5.16 28.15 7.34
N LYS A 157 4.76 29.42 7.19
CA LYS A 157 4.51 30.36 8.28
C LYS A 157 3.03 30.61 8.52
N ILE A 158 2.18 30.46 7.52
CA ILE A 158 0.76 30.81 7.65
C ILE A 158 -0.10 29.58 7.40
N LEU A 159 -0.95 29.25 8.37
CA LEU A 159 -2.02 28.27 8.19
C LEU A 159 -3.22 28.97 7.54
N TYR A 160 -3.55 28.59 6.31
CA TYR A 160 -4.60 29.19 5.51
C TYR A 160 -5.94 28.49 5.73
N LYS A 161 -6.98 29.29 5.98
CA LYS A 161 -8.37 28.84 5.94
C LYS A 161 -8.90 28.97 4.52
N ALA A 162 -9.62 27.96 4.05
CA ALA A 162 -10.35 28.05 2.79
C ALA A 162 -11.39 29.16 2.93
N SER A 163 -11.27 30.19 2.10
CA SER A 163 -12.27 31.24 1.96
C SER A 163 -12.79 31.23 0.54
N TYR A 164 -14.11 31.17 0.41
CA TYR A 164 -14.80 31.17 -0.87
C TYR A 164 -15.32 32.55 -1.26
N SER A 165 -15.11 33.57 -0.41
CA SER A 165 -15.57 34.94 -0.64
C SER A 165 -14.87 35.56 -1.86
N MET A 166 -15.65 36.06 -2.82
CA MET A 166 -15.12 36.64 -4.06
C MET A 166 -14.40 37.99 -3.87
N GLY A 167 -14.59 38.66 -2.72
CA GLY A 167 -13.98 39.96 -2.43
C GLY A 167 -12.62 39.88 -1.75
N GLU A 168 -12.08 38.70 -1.51
CA GLU A 168 -10.85 38.55 -0.73
C GLU A 168 -9.58 38.69 -1.60
N PRO A 169 -8.63 39.55 -1.23
CA PRO A 169 -7.34 39.64 -1.91
C PRO A 169 -6.61 38.31 -1.90
N ASN A 170 -6.01 37.94 -3.05
CA ASN A 170 -5.24 36.71 -3.24
C ASN A 170 -6.04 35.43 -2.95
N ARG A 171 -7.37 35.44 -3.15
CA ARG A 171 -8.27 34.29 -2.93
C ARG A 171 -7.71 32.98 -3.48
N ASP A 172 -7.29 32.96 -4.74
CA ASP A 172 -6.85 31.73 -5.41
C ASP A 172 -5.58 31.16 -4.77
N TYR A 173 -4.63 32.02 -4.40
CA TYR A 173 -3.43 31.62 -3.66
C TYR A 173 -3.79 31.05 -2.29
N LYS A 174 -4.67 31.72 -1.52
CA LYS A 174 -5.11 31.23 -0.20
C LYS A 174 -5.82 29.88 -0.31
N LEU A 175 -6.69 29.73 -1.30
CA LEU A 175 -7.40 28.49 -1.57
C LEU A 175 -6.43 27.36 -1.94
N PHE A 176 -5.45 27.65 -2.80
CA PHE A 176 -4.40 26.71 -3.18
C PHE A 176 -3.58 26.25 -1.96
N GLN A 177 -3.07 27.20 -1.16
CA GLN A 177 -2.32 26.91 0.06
C GLN A 177 -3.15 26.08 1.05
N SER A 178 -4.41 26.48 1.30
CA SER A 178 -5.30 25.76 2.21
C SER A 178 -5.53 24.30 1.76
N LYS A 179 -5.65 24.06 0.45
CA LYS A 179 -5.81 22.70 -0.10
C LYS A 179 -4.53 21.87 0.01
N LEU A 180 -3.35 22.45 -0.19
CA LEU A 180 -2.07 21.75 0.06
C LEU A 180 -1.90 21.41 1.55
N GLN A 181 -2.24 22.34 2.44
CA GLN A 181 -2.16 22.14 3.88
C GLN A 181 -3.13 21.07 4.35
N PHE A 182 -4.37 21.05 3.83
CA PHE A 182 -5.34 19.99 4.09
C PHE A 182 -4.85 18.61 3.61
N TYR A 183 -4.19 18.56 2.44
CA TYR A 183 -3.56 17.32 1.97
C TYR A 183 -2.51 16.82 2.96
N LEU A 184 -1.63 17.71 3.44
CA LEU A 184 -0.62 17.38 4.44
C LEU A 184 -1.24 16.95 5.78
N GLU A 185 -2.28 17.63 6.26
CA GLU A 185 -3.02 17.24 7.47
C GLU A 185 -3.50 15.80 7.39
N SER A 186 -4.25 15.48 6.32
CA SER A 186 -4.80 14.15 6.10
C SER A 186 -3.71 13.09 5.95
N LEU A 187 -2.62 13.42 5.25
CA LEU A 187 -1.49 12.52 5.03
C LEU A 187 -0.76 12.23 6.33
N CYS A 188 -0.36 13.27 7.04
CA CYS A 188 0.44 13.17 8.26
C CYS A 188 -0.35 12.50 9.38
N PHE A 189 -1.63 12.81 9.56
CA PHE A 189 -2.47 12.10 10.53
C PHE A 189 -2.50 10.58 10.28
N SER A 190 -2.40 10.16 9.02
CA SER A 190 -2.40 8.74 8.66
C SER A 190 -1.02 8.10 8.82
N LEU A 191 0.05 8.83 8.48
CA LEU A 191 1.44 8.36 8.49
C LEU A 191 2.13 8.46 9.86
N MET A 192 1.66 9.31 10.76
CA MET A 192 2.38 9.55 12.01
C MET A 192 2.17 8.45 13.04
N THR A 193 3.21 8.19 13.82
CA THR A 193 3.14 7.41 15.06
C THR A 193 2.26 8.14 16.08
N GLN A 194 1.94 7.48 17.20
CA GLN A 194 1.22 8.17 18.27
C GLN A 194 2.02 9.38 18.79
N ASN A 195 3.34 9.30 18.84
CA ASN A 195 4.21 10.41 19.24
C ASN A 195 4.09 11.59 18.27
N GLY A 196 4.18 11.35 16.96
CA GLY A 196 4.00 12.41 15.95
C GLY A 196 2.59 13.02 16.01
N LYS A 197 1.56 12.20 16.24
CA LYS A 197 0.18 12.69 16.44
C LYS A 197 0.04 13.55 17.69
N ASP A 198 0.64 13.12 18.81
CA ASP A 198 0.65 13.88 20.05
C ASP A 198 1.40 15.21 19.88
N LEU A 199 2.42 15.24 19.01
CA LEU A 199 3.20 16.44 18.72
C LEU A 199 2.44 17.47 17.87
N TYR A 200 1.64 17.01 16.90
CA TYR A 200 1.09 17.87 15.86
C TYR A 200 -0.43 17.96 15.79
N PHE A 201 -1.16 16.99 16.33
CA PHE A 201 -2.63 16.86 16.20
C PHE A 201 -3.36 16.82 17.56
N LYS A 202 -2.63 16.87 18.67
CA LYS A 202 -3.21 16.94 20.01
C LYS A 202 -3.24 18.39 20.49
N ASN A 203 -4.34 18.78 21.13
CA ASN A 203 -4.42 20.06 21.81
C ASN A 203 -3.55 20.01 23.11
N PRO A 204 -2.87 21.10 23.50
CA PRO A 204 -2.24 21.26 24.82
C PRO A 204 -3.02 20.68 26.02
N ASN A 205 -4.36 20.71 25.99
CA ASN A 205 -5.22 20.21 27.07
C ASN A 205 -5.49 18.69 27.01
N GLY A 206 -4.83 17.95 26.11
CA GLY A 206 -4.87 16.47 26.06
C GLY A 206 -6.02 15.85 25.27
N TYR A 207 -7.04 16.61 24.87
CA TYR A 207 -8.12 16.11 24.02
C TYR A 207 -7.67 16.00 22.55
N SER A 208 -7.67 14.78 22.01
CA SER A 208 -7.20 14.46 20.65
C SER A 208 -8.18 13.50 19.98
N ASN A 209 -8.84 13.95 18.91
CA ASN A 209 -9.43 13.08 17.88
C ASN A 209 -9.76 13.86 16.58
N SER A 210 -9.13 15.01 16.34
CA SER A 210 -9.39 15.78 15.12
C SER A 210 -8.26 15.61 14.10
N LEU A 211 -8.64 15.57 12.83
CA LEU A 211 -7.73 15.52 11.68
C LEU A 211 -7.04 16.87 11.41
N LYS A 212 -6.85 17.72 12.43
CA LYS A 212 -6.41 19.12 12.27
C LYS A 212 -5.15 19.37 13.06
N TRP A 213 -4.25 20.19 12.53
CA TRP A 213 -3.09 20.68 13.28
C TRP A 213 -3.52 21.26 14.63
N GLY A 214 -2.81 20.96 15.71
CA GLY A 214 -3.12 21.42 17.07
C GLY A 214 -4.43 20.87 17.67
N GLY A 215 -5.08 19.93 17.00
CA GLY A 215 -6.29 19.28 17.48
C GLY A 215 -7.50 20.23 17.56
N ASN A 216 -8.19 20.21 18.71
CA ASN A 216 -9.26 21.15 19.03
C ASN A 216 -8.74 22.43 19.71
N GLY A 217 -7.46 22.76 19.53
CA GLY A 217 -6.86 24.00 20.03
C GLY A 217 -7.45 25.25 19.39
N ASP A 218 -7.09 26.40 19.95
CA ASP A 218 -7.34 27.68 19.31
C ASP A 218 -6.47 27.88 18.06
N GLU A 219 -6.71 28.95 17.30
CA GLU A 219 -5.98 29.21 16.05
C GLU A 219 -4.47 29.38 16.25
N PHE A 220 -4.05 29.81 17.45
CA PHE A 220 -2.63 29.93 17.78
C PHE A 220 -2.00 28.54 17.87
N ALA A 221 -2.58 27.63 18.64
CA ALA A 221 -2.11 26.25 18.77
C ALA A 221 -2.07 25.52 17.42
N LYS A 222 -3.09 25.71 16.57
CA LYS A 222 -3.09 25.11 15.22
C LYS A 222 -1.96 25.66 14.35
N THR A 223 -1.74 26.97 14.39
CA THR A 223 -0.69 27.64 13.61
C THR A 223 0.70 27.23 14.08
N GLU A 224 0.92 27.13 15.39
CA GLU A 224 2.21 26.67 15.94
C GLU A 224 2.49 25.22 15.58
N ALA A 225 1.51 24.32 15.71
CA ALA A 225 1.66 22.92 15.32
C ALA A 225 2.01 22.77 13.83
N TYR A 226 1.31 23.50 12.96
CA TYR A 226 1.60 23.51 11.53
C TYR A 226 3.00 24.05 11.22
N ARG A 227 3.37 25.21 11.79
CA ARG A 227 4.70 25.81 11.59
C ARG A 227 5.82 24.87 12.01
N LYS A 228 5.64 24.23 13.17
CA LYS A 228 6.58 23.26 13.69
C LYS A 228 6.77 22.14 12.68
N PHE A 229 5.69 21.45 12.29
CA PHE A 229 5.74 20.41 11.26
C PHE A 229 6.40 20.89 9.96
N ALA A 230 6.00 22.05 9.44
CA ALA A 230 6.51 22.59 8.18
C ALA A 230 8.02 22.91 8.24
N SER A 231 8.53 23.21 9.43
CA SER A 231 9.96 23.49 9.67
C SER A 231 10.80 22.26 9.96
N THR A 232 10.23 21.21 10.56
CA THR A 232 10.96 20.03 11.03
C THR A 232 10.81 18.81 10.12
N ASP A 233 9.58 18.52 9.70
CA ASP A 233 9.20 17.20 9.17
C ASP A 233 8.71 17.22 7.73
N LEU A 234 8.34 18.38 7.19
CA LEU A 234 7.93 18.50 5.79
C LEU A 234 9.04 18.09 4.82
N ASP A 235 10.27 18.59 4.99
CA ASP A 235 11.37 18.26 4.07
C ASP A 235 11.79 16.78 4.17
N PRO A 236 11.93 16.17 5.37
CA PRO A 236 12.09 14.72 5.50
C PRO A 236 10.98 13.90 4.83
N LEU A 237 9.71 14.31 4.98
CA LEU A 237 8.57 13.64 4.34
C LEU A 237 8.65 13.72 2.80
N ILE A 238 8.95 14.90 2.26
CA ILE A 238 9.13 15.10 0.83
C ILE A 238 10.27 14.22 0.32
N LYS A 239 11.44 14.25 0.97
CA LYS A 239 12.58 13.42 0.61
C LYS A 239 12.27 11.93 0.68
N TRP A 240 11.51 11.51 1.70
CA TRP A 240 11.07 10.12 1.82
C TRP A 240 10.19 9.71 0.64
N SER A 241 9.28 10.59 0.20
CA SER A 241 8.40 10.34 -0.93
C SER A 241 9.14 10.07 -2.25
N GLU A 242 10.32 10.64 -2.45
CA GLU A 242 11.14 10.41 -3.66
C GLU A 242 11.57 8.95 -3.83
N GLY A 243 11.69 8.21 -2.72
CA GLY A 243 12.00 6.77 -2.69
C GLY A 243 10.82 5.88 -3.13
N PHE A 244 9.63 6.44 -3.29
CA PHE A 244 8.47 5.74 -3.81
C PHE A 244 8.42 5.88 -5.33
N PHE A 245 8.02 4.82 -6.03
CA PHE A 245 7.85 4.83 -7.49
C PHE A 245 9.12 5.28 -8.25
N ILE A 246 10.25 4.62 -7.94
CA ILE A 246 11.57 4.92 -8.50
C ILE A 246 11.53 4.82 -10.02
N ASN A 247 12.21 5.74 -10.72
CA ASN A 247 12.21 5.83 -12.20
C ASN A 247 10.82 6.00 -12.83
N ASN A 248 9.84 6.46 -12.05
CA ASN A 248 8.45 6.65 -12.49
C ASN A 248 7.81 5.36 -13.04
N SER A 249 8.21 4.21 -12.49
CA SER A 249 7.62 2.91 -12.80
C SER A 249 7.57 2.02 -11.56
N LEU A 250 6.63 1.07 -11.56
CA LEU A 250 6.46 0.05 -10.53
C LEU A 250 5.91 -1.21 -11.16
N GLU A 251 6.60 -2.33 -10.96
CA GLU A 251 6.02 -3.66 -11.20
C GLU A 251 5.52 -4.23 -9.88
N PHE A 252 4.34 -4.85 -9.90
CA PHE A 252 3.72 -5.47 -8.74
C PHE A 252 2.79 -6.61 -9.16
N TYR A 253 2.47 -7.49 -8.22
CA TYR A 253 1.39 -8.47 -8.37
C TYR A 253 0.10 -7.88 -7.82
N PHE A 254 -0.90 -7.74 -8.68
CA PHE A 254 -2.24 -7.36 -8.29
C PHE A 254 -3.08 -8.59 -7.98
N VAL A 255 -3.65 -8.65 -6.79
CA VAL A 255 -4.38 -9.80 -6.24
C VAL A 255 -5.82 -9.39 -5.98
N ASN A 256 -6.76 -10.15 -6.56
CA ASN A 256 -8.19 -9.99 -6.28
C ASN A 256 -8.81 -11.33 -5.96
N SER A 257 -9.62 -11.39 -4.91
CA SER A 257 -10.52 -12.51 -4.66
C SER A 257 -11.67 -12.50 -5.64
N LEU A 258 -12.04 -13.70 -6.09
CA LEU A 258 -13.16 -13.98 -6.98
C LEU A 258 -14.02 -15.05 -6.34
N SER A 259 -15.33 -14.93 -6.46
CA SER A 259 -16.25 -15.98 -6.06
C SER A 259 -16.22 -17.11 -7.11
N LEU A 260 -16.24 -18.35 -6.64
CA LEU A 260 -16.41 -19.51 -7.49
C LEU A 260 -17.91 -19.78 -7.69
N GLY A 261 -18.34 -19.86 -8.95
CA GLY A 261 -19.67 -20.33 -9.32
C GLY A 261 -19.83 -21.84 -9.16
N ASP A 262 -20.94 -22.37 -9.68
CA ASP A 262 -21.14 -23.82 -9.72
C ASP A 262 -20.21 -24.49 -10.74
N TYR A 263 -19.91 -25.76 -10.47
CA TYR A 263 -19.12 -26.57 -11.40
C TYR A 263 -20.00 -27.02 -12.56
N ASP A 264 -19.57 -26.69 -13.78
CA ASP A 264 -20.19 -27.17 -15.01
C ASP A 264 -19.57 -28.53 -15.36
N TYR A 265 -20.32 -29.62 -15.13
CA TYR A 265 -19.88 -31.00 -15.39
C TYR A 265 -19.72 -31.29 -16.88
N GLU A 266 -20.51 -30.67 -17.74
CA GLU A 266 -20.41 -30.85 -19.19
C GLU A 266 -19.15 -30.18 -19.73
N LYS A 267 -18.88 -28.95 -19.27
CA LYS A 267 -17.69 -28.19 -19.68
C LYS A 267 -16.44 -28.57 -18.89
N GLN A 268 -16.57 -29.35 -17.82
CA GLN A 268 -15.50 -29.65 -16.86
C GLN A 268 -14.77 -28.40 -16.39
N SER A 269 -15.54 -27.44 -15.86
CA SER A 269 -14.99 -26.16 -15.42
C SER A 269 -15.82 -25.48 -14.34
N TYR A 270 -15.15 -24.67 -13.53
CA TYR A 270 -15.81 -23.64 -12.73
C TYR A 270 -15.94 -22.33 -13.51
N GLU A 271 -17.06 -21.65 -13.31
CA GLU A 271 -17.22 -20.25 -13.69
C GLU A 271 -16.70 -19.34 -12.57
N LEU A 272 -15.89 -18.34 -12.94
CA LEU A 272 -15.49 -17.29 -12.02
C LEU A 272 -16.49 -16.14 -12.06
N ILE A 273 -17.02 -15.82 -10.89
CA ILE A 273 -18.00 -14.76 -10.69
C ILE A 273 -17.30 -13.58 -10.01
N SER A 274 -17.30 -12.43 -10.67
CA SER A 274 -16.99 -11.16 -10.01
C SER A 274 -17.63 -9.99 -10.74
N GLY A 275 -18.12 -9.02 -9.97
CA GLY A 275 -18.69 -7.78 -10.51
C GLY A 275 -17.64 -6.81 -11.06
N SER A 276 -16.34 -7.08 -10.92
CA SER A 276 -15.24 -6.21 -11.36
C SER A 276 -13.91 -6.98 -11.46
N VAL A 277 -13.86 -8.04 -12.27
CA VAL A 277 -12.72 -8.97 -12.32
C VAL A 277 -11.40 -8.25 -12.70
N PHE A 278 -11.45 -7.29 -13.63
CA PHE A 278 -10.24 -6.85 -14.32
C PHE A 278 -9.76 -5.44 -14.04
N GLN A 279 -10.58 -4.55 -13.52
CA GLN A 279 -10.08 -3.20 -13.31
C GLN A 279 -9.22 -3.13 -12.03
N PRO A 280 -8.00 -2.58 -12.11
CA PRO A 280 -7.33 -2.02 -10.94
C PRO A 280 -8.04 -0.75 -10.43
N GLN A 281 -9.37 -0.64 -10.58
CA GLN A 281 -10.20 0.46 -10.06
C GLN A 281 -10.03 0.65 -8.54
N ASN A 282 -9.69 -0.43 -7.83
CA ASN A 282 -9.42 -0.39 -6.39
C ASN A 282 -8.01 0.11 -6.05
N ILE A 283 -7.10 0.25 -7.04
CA ILE A 283 -5.92 1.11 -6.89
C ILE A 283 -6.36 2.55 -7.09
N SER A 284 -7.38 2.99 -6.34
CA SER A 284 -7.84 4.37 -6.38
C SER A 284 -6.77 5.26 -5.74
N LEU A 285 -5.88 5.83 -6.55
CA LEU A 285 -5.18 7.08 -6.20
C LEU A 285 -6.18 8.25 -6.11
N SER A 286 -7.42 8.04 -6.58
CA SER A 286 -8.53 8.96 -6.36
C SER A 286 -8.87 8.99 -4.86
N VAL A 287 -8.47 10.08 -4.23
CA VAL A 287 -8.92 10.46 -2.90
C VAL A 287 -10.16 11.31 -3.12
N SER A 288 -11.35 10.73 -3.00
CA SER A 288 -12.63 11.44 -3.09
C SER A 288 -12.86 12.47 -1.95
N HIS A 289 -11.83 12.83 -1.18
CA HIS A 289 -11.97 13.65 0.02
C HIS A 289 -10.96 14.80 0.18
N ALA A 290 -10.12 15.10 -0.81
CA ALA A 290 -9.32 16.33 -0.81
C ALA A 290 -9.89 17.32 -1.83
N GLY A 291 -10.86 18.12 -1.38
CA GLY A 291 -11.69 19.01 -2.20
C GLY A 291 -11.01 19.56 -3.45
N ASP A 292 -11.51 19.14 -4.61
CA ASP A 292 -11.36 19.76 -5.93
C ASP A 292 -10.01 20.41 -6.26
N LEU A 293 -8.90 19.78 -5.90
CA LEU A 293 -7.70 19.91 -6.74
C LEU A 293 -7.77 18.77 -7.74
N LYS A 294 -8.22 19.11 -8.96
CA LYS A 294 -7.92 18.34 -10.17
C LYS A 294 -6.40 18.40 -10.37
N PHE A 295 -5.66 17.65 -9.56
CA PHE A 295 -4.27 17.36 -9.87
C PHE A 295 -4.27 16.53 -11.16
N PRO A 296 -3.23 16.65 -12.00
CA PRO A 296 -3.16 16.02 -13.32
C PRO A 296 -3.23 14.48 -13.31
N PHE A 297 -3.31 13.85 -12.14
CA PHE A 297 -3.51 12.41 -11.97
C PHE A 297 -5.01 12.06 -12.10
N GLY A 298 -5.60 12.49 -13.21
CA GLY A 298 -6.94 12.11 -13.61
C GLY A 298 -6.90 10.72 -14.24
N THR A 299 -7.28 9.72 -13.45
CA THR A 299 -7.50 8.32 -13.87
C THR A 299 -6.26 7.52 -14.28
N TYR A 300 -6.38 6.19 -14.16
CA TYR A 300 -5.41 5.25 -14.70
C TYR A 300 -5.78 4.97 -16.15
N ALA A 301 -4.92 5.31 -17.09
CA ALA A 301 -5.10 4.85 -18.47
C ALA A 301 -4.52 3.44 -18.62
N ALA A 302 -5.36 2.51 -19.06
CA ALA A 302 -4.90 1.33 -19.78
C ALA A 302 -3.97 1.78 -20.92
N GLN A 303 -2.83 1.11 -21.07
CA GLN A 303 -1.93 1.40 -22.20
C GLN A 303 -2.43 0.75 -23.48
N ASN A 304 -3.04 -0.43 -23.33
CA ASN A 304 -3.51 -1.21 -24.45
C ASN A 304 -5.03 -1.16 -24.53
N GLU A 305 -5.55 -1.11 -25.76
CA GLU A 305 -7.00 -1.09 -26.02
C GLU A 305 -7.70 -2.30 -25.39
N PHE A 306 -7.07 -3.48 -25.42
CA PHE A 306 -7.62 -4.68 -24.78
C PHE A 306 -7.78 -4.53 -23.26
N GLU A 307 -6.96 -3.72 -22.57
CA GLU A 307 -7.06 -3.52 -21.12
C GLU A 307 -8.22 -2.60 -20.75
N TYR A 308 -8.58 -1.69 -21.66
CA TYR A 308 -9.81 -0.90 -21.55
C TYR A 308 -11.02 -1.80 -21.84
N ASN A 309 -10.94 -2.53 -22.95
CA ASN A 309 -12.01 -3.40 -23.44
C ASN A 309 -12.13 -4.69 -22.64
N ILE A 310 -11.22 -5.08 -21.75
CA ILE A 310 -11.30 -6.39 -21.10
C ILE A 310 -12.55 -6.53 -20.24
N ASN A 311 -13.03 -5.42 -19.65
CA ASN A 311 -14.32 -5.46 -18.97
C ASN A 311 -15.43 -5.51 -19.99
N ASP A 312 -15.39 -4.67 -21.02
CA ASP A 312 -16.44 -4.69 -22.03
C ASP A 312 -16.50 -5.99 -22.82
N GLU A 313 -15.40 -6.70 -23.11
CA GLU A 313 -15.39 -7.99 -23.79
C GLU A 313 -15.82 -9.12 -22.86
N ILE A 314 -15.45 -9.07 -21.57
CA ILE A 314 -15.84 -10.11 -20.61
C ILE A 314 -17.28 -9.88 -20.13
N PHE A 315 -17.72 -8.62 -20.05
CA PHE A 315 -19.07 -8.22 -19.69
C PHE A 315 -19.98 -8.25 -20.93
N SER A 316 -19.60 -7.82 -22.13
CA SER A 316 -20.46 -7.94 -23.32
C SER A 316 -20.63 -9.41 -23.75
N ASN A 317 -19.63 -10.26 -23.48
CA ASN A 317 -19.78 -11.71 -23.59
C ASN A 317 -20.40 -12.34 -22.32
N TYR A 318 -21.23 -11.61 -21.53
CA TYR A 318 -22.01 -12.02 -20.34
C TYR A 318 -23.01 -13.18 -20.56
N LYS A 319 -22.54 -14.26 -21.16
CA LYS A 319 -23.06 -15.61 -20.98
C LYS A 319 -21.97 -16.61 -20.57
N ARG A 320 -20.71 -16.18 -20.38
CA ARG A 320 -19.61 -17.05 -19.96
C ARG A 320 -18.62 -16.28 -19.08
N GLY A 321 -18.78 -16.35 -17.75
CA GLY A 321 -17.70 -16.00 -16.83
C GLY A 321 -16.42 -16.79 -17.18
N LEU A 322 -15.27 -16.32 -16.70
CA LEU A 322 -14.00 -16.98 -16.99
C LEU A 322 -14.03 -18.42 -16.49
N LEU A 323 -13.64 -19.37 -17.34
CA LEU A 323 -13.69 -20.78 -17.00
C LEU A 323 -12.35 -21.27 -16.50
N ILE A 324 -12.33 -21.84 -15.29
CA ILE A 324 -11.21 -22.66 -14.81
C ILE A 324 -11.49 -24.10 -15.20
N LYS A 325 -10.75 -24.61 -16.19
CA LYS A 325 -10.84 -26.02 -16.61
C LYS A 325 -10.17 -26.91 -15.56
N MET A 326 -10.90 -27.92 -15.10
CA MET A 326 -10.38 -28.96 -14.20
C MET A 326 -11.24 -30.22 -14.29
N ASP A 327 -10.67 -31.36 -13.95
CA ASP A 327 -11.43 -32.60 -13.85
C ASP A 327 -12.34 -32.63 -12.60
N VAL A 328 -13.31 -33.54 -12.61
CA VAL A 328 -14.35 -33.64 -11.58
C VAL A 328 -13.75 -33.92 -10.19
N GLU A 329 -12.72 -34.74 -10.11
CA GLU A 329 -12.12 -35.12 -8.82
C GLU A 329 -11.33 -33.95 -8.22
N LYS A 330 -10.57 -33.21 -9.04
CA LYS A 330 -9.94 -31.95 -8.62
C LYS A 330 -10.95 -30.90 -8.23
N ALA A 331 -12.08 -30.82 -8.93
CA ALA A 331 -13.14 -29.88 -8.60
C ALA A 331 -13.73 -30.14 -7.21
N LYS A 332 -14.02 -31.41 -6.89
CA LYS A 332 -14.48 -31.81 -5.54
C LYS A 332 -13.46 -31.44 -4.47
N GLN A 333 -12.19 -31.80 -4.67
CA GLN A 333 -11.11 -31.50 -3.72
C GLN A 333 -10.95 -29.99 -3.51
N LEU A 334 -10.99 -29.20 -4.60
CA LEU A 334 -10.93 -27.76 -4.52
C LEU A 334 -12.10 -27.22 -3.69
N LYS A 335 -13.33 -27.64 -4.00
CA LYS A 335 -14.52 -27.20 -3.27
C LYS A 335 -14.40 -27.49 -1.77
N GLU A 336 -13.83 -28.61 -1.36
CA GLU A 336 -13.60 -28.94 0.05
C GLU A 336 -12.53 -28.08 0.71
N LYS A 337 -11.47 -27.70 -0.03
CA LYS A 337 -10.36 -26.88 0.45
C LYS A 337 -10.68 -25.39 0.56
N LEU A 338 -11.54 -24.87 -0.32
CA LEU A 338 -11.76 -23.43 -0.39
C LEU A 338 -12.36 -22.89 0.90
N VAL A 339 -11.78 -21.80 1.36
CA VAL A 339 -12.27 -21.05 2.51
C VAL A 339 -13.66 -20.50 2.16
N ASP A 340 -14.64 -20.93 2.94
CA ASP A 340 -16.00 -20.43 2.81
C ASP A 340 -16.13 -19.08 3.51
N TYR A 341 -16.06 -18.01 2.71
CA TYR A 341 -16.28 -16.66 3.19
C TYR A 341 -17.76 -16.25 3.17
N SER A 342 -18.72 -17.17 2.98
CA SER A 342 -20.16 -16.88 3.01
C SER A 342 -20.65 -16.24 4.32
N LYS A 343 -19.90 -16.39 5.41
CA LYS A 343 -20.19 -15.75 6.71
C LYS A 343 -19.59 -14.35 6.86
N SER A 344 -18.76 -13.89 5.92
CA SER A 344 -18.23 -12.54 5.90
C SER A 344 -19.21 -11.60 5.19
N PRO A 345 -19.54 -10.44 5.79
CA PRO A 345 -20.48 -9.49 5.20
C PRO A 345 -20.00 -8.84 3.89
N ARG A 346 -18.75 -9.11 3.47
CA ARG A 346 -18.13 -8.55 2.25
C ARG A 346 -17.96 -9.55 1.12
N SER A 347 -18.37 -10.80 1.27
CA SER A 347 -18.05 -11.87 0.31
C SER A 347 -19.19 -12.88 0.18
N ASN A 348 -19.61 -13.11 -1.06
CA ASN A 348 -20.57 -14.16 -1.39
C ASN A 348 -19.81 -15.44 -1.74
N GLY A 349 -19.53 -16.28 -0.75
CA GLY A 349 -19.14 -17.68 -0.93
C GLY A 349 -17.65 -18.01 -0.88
N LYS A 350 -17.29 -19.14 -1.51
CA LYS A 350 -15.92 -19.67 -1.60
C LYS A 350 -15.10 -18.83 -2.57
N ALA A 351 -13.94 -18.34 -2.11
CA ALA A 351 -13.11 -17.43 -2.89
C ALA A 351 -11.87 -18.14 -3.44
N VAL A 352 -11.49 -17.78 -4.66
CA VAL A 352 -10.16 -18.04 -5.23
C VAL A 352 -9.46 -16.70 -5.48
N PHE A 353 -8.14 -16.70 -5.60
CA PHE A 353 -7.35 -15.47 -5.76
C PHE A 353 -6.76 -15.38 -7.16
N LEU A 354 -7.13 -14.35 -7.91
CA LEU A 354 -6.60 -14.03 -9.22
C LEU A 354 -5.38 -13.11 -9.06
N VAL A 355 -4.24 -13.54 -9.58
CA VAL A 355 -2.95 -12.85 -9.45
C VAL A 355 -2.44 -12.45 -10.83
N ARG A 356 -2.10 -11.16 -10.99
CA ARG A 356 -1.66 -10.58 -12.26
C ARG A 356 -0.40 -9.76 -12.07
N LYS A 357 0.60 -9.94 -12.93
CA LYS A 357 1.75 -9.04 -12.95
C LYS A 357 1.38 -7.75 -13.70
N VAL A 358 1.44 -6.63 -12.99
CA VAL A 358 1.07 -5.30 -13.50
C VAL A 358 2.31 -4.41 -13.50
N LYS A 359 2.51 -3.69 -14.60
CA LYS A 359 3.46 -2.59 -14.69
C LYS A 359 2.69 -1.28 -14.68
N MET A 360 3.00 -0.42 -13.73
CA MET A 360 2.52 0.95 -13.65
C MET A 360 3.66 1.90 -14.03
N GLU A 361 3.35 2.95 -14.79
CA GLU A 361 4.29 4.00 -15.18
C GLU A 361 3.57 5.34 -15.33
N THR A 362 4.32 6.44 -15.42
CA THR A 362 3.70 7.71 -15.84
C THR A 362 3.90 7.98 -17.32
N VAL A 363 2.83 8.40 -17.97
CA VAL A 363 2.84 8.88 -19.35
C VAL A 363 2.56 10.37 -19.39
N LYS A 364 3.14 11.06 -20.37
CA LYS A 364 2.84 12.47 -20.65
C LYS A 364 1.86 12.54 -21.81
N LYS A 365 0.67 13.05 -21.58
CA LYS A 365 -0.33 13.30 -22.62
C LYS A 365 -0.40 14.79 -22.91
N ARG A 366 -0.45 15.15 -24.20
CA ARG A 366 -0.79 16.52 -24.60
C ARG A 366 -2.30 16.68 -24.49
N ARG A 367 -2.74 17.72 -23.80
CA ARG A 367 -4.13 18.11 -23.67
C ARG A 367 -4.30 19.51 -24.24
N THR A 368 -5.45 19.71 -24.88
CA THR A 368 -5.90 21.02 -25.33
C THR A 368 -6.91 21.53 -24.32
N LEU A 369 -6.61 22.63 -23.63
CA LEU A 369 -7.61 23.38 -22.90
C LEU A 369 -8.26 24.37 -23.87
N ASN A 370 -9.51 24.14 -24.22
CA ASN A 370 -10.28 25.13 -24.98
C ASN A 370 -10.77 26.19 -24.00
N SER A 371 -10.26 27.41 -24.11
CA SER A 371 -10.75 28.58 -23.39
C SER A 371 -11.48 29.52 -24.35
N GLN A 372 -12.27 30.46 -23.80
CA GLN A 372 -12.93 31.50 -24.61
C GLN A 372 -11.92 32.38 -25.37
N ASN A 373 -10.65 32.42 -24.96
CA ASN A 373 -9.59 33.24 -25.56
C ASN A 373 -8.61 32.43 -26.44
N GLY A 374 -8.91 31.16 -26.73
CA GLY A 374 -8.08 30.29 -27.56
C GLY A 374 -7.81 28.93 -26.92
N SER A 375 -7.13 28.07 -27.69
CA SER A 375 -6.72 26.74 -27.25
C SER A 375 -5.30 26.76 -26.68
N GLU A 376 -5.12 26.41 -25.41
CA GLU A 376 -3.79 26.22 -24.82
C GLU A 376 -3.43 24.74 -24.79
N GLN A 377 -2.22 24.42 -25.26
CA GLN A 377 -1.68 23.07 -25.17
C GLN A 377 -0.89 22.94 -23.86
N TYR A 378 -1.22 21.95 -23.04
CA TYR A 378 -0.45 21.60 -21.86
C TYR A 378 -0.10 20.11 -21.83
N GLN A 379 0.97 19.76 -21.14
CA GLN A 379 1.31 18.37 -20.87
C GLN A 379 0.72 17.96 -19.53
N GLU A 380 -0.20 17.01 -19.56
CA GLU A 380 -0.73 16.34 -18.38
C GLU A 380 0.09 15.08 -18.12
N GLN A 381 0.51 14.86 -16.87
CA GLN A 381 1.15 13.63 -16.46
C GLN A 381 0.10 12.70 -15.86
N GLU A 382 -0.06 11.52 -16.47
CA GLU A 382 -1.07 10.54 -16.09
C GLU A 382 -0.38 9.24 -15.64
N PHE A 383 -0.99 8.51 -14.71
CA PHE A 383 -0.57 7.15 -14.42
C PHE A 383 -1.18 6.21 -15.45
N SER A 384 -0.36 5.35 -16.03
CA SER A 384 -0.83 4.26 -16.87
C SER A 384 -0.46 2.93 -16.27
N TYR A 385 -1.23 1.89 -16.61
CA TYR A 385 -0.89 0.52 -16.26
C TYR A 385 -0.97 -0.37 -17.50
N SER A 386 -0.20 -1.46 -17.45
CA SER A 386 -0.31 -2.56 -18.38
C SER A 386 -0.09 -3.89 -17.70
N PHE A 387 -0.67 -4.96 -18.26
CA PHE A 387 -0.36 -6.32 -17.82
C PHE A 387 0.98 -6.75 -18.41
N SER A 388 1.91 -7.16 -17.55
CA SER A 388 3.24 -7.59 -17.98
C SER A 388 3.24 -9.00 -18.58
N GLU A 389 2.17 -9.76 -18.36
CA GLU A 389 2.03 -11.15 -18.78
C GLU A 389 0.65 -11.35 -19.43
N PRO A 390 0.56 -12.23 -20.46
CA PRO A 390 -0.70 -12.48 -21.18
C PRO A 390 -1.65 -13.41 -20.44
N TYR A 391 -1.31 -13.80 -19.20
CA TYR A 391 -2.08 -14.69 -18.36
C TYR A 391 -2.18 -14.17 -16.93
N ALA A 392 -3.22 -14.61 -16.22
CA ALA A 392 -3.39 -14.49 -14.79
C ALA A 392 -3.17 -15.85 -14.14
N GLU A 393 -2.61 -15.87 -12.94
CA GLU A 393 -2.54 -17.07 -12.11
C GLU A 393 -3.73 -17.12 -11.15
N ILE A 394 -4.16 -18.32 -10.78
CA ILE A 394 -5.26 -18.53 -9.83
C ILE A 394 -4.77 -19.40 -8.69
N TYR A 395 -5.06 -18.97 -7.47
CA TYR A 395 -4.70 -19.65 -6.24
C TYR A 395 -5.94 -20.00 -5.42
N ALA A 396 -5.88 -21.13 -4.72
CA ALA A 396 -6.95 -21.56 -3.80
C ALA A 396 -6.86 -20.88 -2.43
N ASP A 397 -5.72 -20.30 -2.10
CA ASP A 397 -5.39 -19.72 -0.79
C ASP A 397 -4.89 -18.29 -0.91
N GLU A 398 -5.12 -17.51 0.15
CA GLU A 398 -4.71 -16.11 0.24
C GLU A 398 -3.19 -15.92 0.32
N ALA A 399 -2.45 -16.91 0.80
CA ALA A 399 -0.98 -16.86 0.87
C ALA A 399 -0.33 -17.06 -0.51
N LEU A 400 -1.14 -17.40 -1.53
CA LEU A 400 -0.71 -17.64 -2.90
C LEU A 400 0.30 -18.79 -3.00
N THR A 401 0.03 -19.89 -2.28
CA THR A 401 0.89 -21.07 -2.22
C THR A 401 0.33 -22.27 -2.98
N ASP A 402 -0.99 -22.40 -3.11
CA ASP A 402 -1.71 -23.46 -3.81
C ASP A 402 -2.27 -22.94 -5.15
N LYS A 403 -1.39 -22.90 -6.17
CA LYS A 403 -1.76 -22.51 -7.53
C LYS A 403 -2.63 -23.58 -8.18
N ILE A 404 -3.85 -23.22 -8.57
CA ILE A 404 -4.84 -24.14 -9.15
C ILE A 404 -5.04 -23.98 -10.66
N GLY A 405 -4.52 -22.90 -11.25
CA GLY A 405 -4.65 -22.70 -12.69
C GLY A 405 -4.09 -21.39 -13.21
N THR A 406 -4.31 -21.17 -14.51
CA THR A 406 -4.01 -19.93 -15.21
C THR A 406 -5.11 -19.62 -16.22
N ILE A 407 -5.41 -18.34 -16.41
CA ILE A 407 -6.35 -17.86 -17.44
C ILE A 407 -5.61 -16.95 -18.40
N GLN A 408 -5.83 -17.13 -19.69
CA GLN A 408 -5.36 -16.20 -20.71
C GLN A 408 -6.15 -14.89 -20.63
N ILE A 409 -5.46 -13.76 -20.49
CA ILE A 409 -6.05 -12.43 -20.38
C ILE A 409 -6.12 -11.76 -21.76
N PHE A 410 -5.10 -11.95 -22.60
CA PHE A 410 -5.04 -11.42 -23.96
C PHE A 410 -4.18 -12.33 -24.85
N LYS A 411 -4.40 -12.30 -26.17
CA LYS A 411 -3.54 -13.00 -27.14
C LYS A 411 -2.48 -12.01 -27.62
N ASN A 412 -1.22 -12.42 -27.64
CA ASN A 412 -0.13 -11.68 -28.30
C ASN A 412 -0.32 -11.66 -29.81
#